data_AF-A0A7W3P4A3-F1
#
_entry.id   AF-A0A7W3P4A3-F1
#
_cell.length_a   1.000
_cell.length_b   1.000
_cell.length_c   1.000
_cell.angle_alpha   90.00
_cell.angle_beta   90.00
_cell.angle_gamma   90.00
#
_symmetry.space_group_name_H-M   'P 1'
#
loop_
_entity.id
_entity.type
_entity.pdbx_description
1 polymer ?
#
loop_
_entity_poly.entity_id
_entity_poly.type
_entity_poly.pdbx_seq_one_letter_code
_entity_poly.pdbx_strand_id
1 'polypeptide(L)'
;MSEDADDGLAALLARVPTGWTAVVWRGRRYGMRRTDAAGGGAVAVVAEELGGDGLVSTNVYRTRAGDLLRPCEMPAERVLAFLREWRPVGDGPAATGSERDG
;
A
#
# COMPACT_ATOMS: atom_id res chain seq x y z
N MET A 1 8.61 26.02 -10.98
CA MET A 1 7.39 25.82 -10.19
C MET A 1 7.67 24.64 -9.30
N SER A 2 8.04 24.90 -8.06
CA SER A 2 8.28 23.85 -7.09
C SER A 2 6.92 23.40 -6.61
N GLU A 3 6.46 22.29 -7.15
CA GLU A 3 5.39 21.52 -6.53
C GLU A 3 6.05 20.85 -5.33
N ASP A 4 6.08 21.57 -4.21
CA ASP A 4 6.20 20.98 -2.88
C ASP A 4 5.00 20.04 -2.73
N ALA A 5 5.13 18.87 -3.37
CA ALA A 5 4.03 17.98 -3.65
C ALA A 5 3.44 17.55 -2.31
N ASP A 6 2.24 18.02 -2.02
CA ASP A 6 1.27 17.14 -1.39
C ASP A 6 1.28 15.89 -2.26
N ASP A 7 2.01 14.88 -1.81
CA ASP A 7 2.19 13.60 -2.50
C ASP A 7 0.77 13.03 -2.54
N GLY A 8 0.04 13.39 -3.59
CA GLY A 8 -1.36 13.06 -3.74
C GLY A 8 -1.51 11.55 -3.68
N LEU A 9 -2.70 11.06 -3.34
CA LEU A 9 -2.91 9.62 -3.17
C LEU A 9 -2.40 8.78 -4.35
N ALA A 10 -2.53 9.31 -5.58
CA ALA A 10 -1.95 8.73 -6.79
C ALA A 10 -0.43 8.52 -6.72
N ALA A 11 0.32 9.53 -6.27
CA ALA A 11 1.77 9.51 -6.18
C ALA A 11 2.25 8.54 -5.09
N LEU A 12 1.56 8.52 -3.95
CA LEU A 12 1.80 7.53 -2.88
C LEU A 12 1.59 6.10 -3.37
N LEU A 13 0.51 5.84 -4.11
CA LEU A 13 0.25 4.52 -4.70
C LEU A 13 1.25 4.15 -5.78
N ALA A 14 1.71 5.12 -6.59
CA ALA A 14 2.70 4.86 -7.64
C ALA A 14 4.03 4.33 -7.10
N ARG A 15 4.37 4.66 -5.84
CA ARG A 15 5.56 4.16 -5.14
C ARG A 15 5.42 2.70 -4.70
N VAL A 16 4.19 2.20 -4.54
CA VAL A 16 3.91 0.84 -4.06
C VAL A 16 4.03 -0.14 -5.22
N PRO A 17 4.98 -1.09 -5.23
CA PRO A 17 5.07 -2.09 -6.28
C PRO A 17 3.83 -3.00 -6.27
N THR A 18 3.35 -3.40 -7.45
CA THR A 18 2.30 -4.42 -7.57
C THR A 18 2.82 -5.77 -7.06
N GLY A 19 1.93 -6.55 -6.42
CA GLY A 19 2.28 -7.83 -5.80
C GLY A 19 2.65 -7.67 -4.34
N TRP A 20 3.36 -8.65 -3.79
CA TRP A 20 3.78 -8.68 -2.39
C TRP A 20 5.20 -8.12 -2.22
N THR A 21 5.39 -7.29 -1.20
CA THR A 21 6.68 -6.72 -0.83
C THR A 21 6.80 -6.59 0.69
N ALA A 22 7.98 -6.90 1.22
CA ALA A 22 8.27 -6.68 2.63
C ALA A 22 8.68 -5.23 2.86
N VAL A 23 8.04 -4.55 3.80
CA VAL A 23 8.31 -3.16 4.16
C VAL A 23 8.53 -3.00 5.65
N VAL A 24 9.16 -1.90 6.04
CA VAL A 24 9.28 -1.45 7.41
C VAL A 24 8.47 -0.17 7.58
N TRP A 25 7.65 -0.11 8.62
CA TRP A 25 6.92 1.08 9.03
C TRP A 25 6.95 1.19 10.56
N ARG A 26 7.35 2.35 11.09
CA ARG A 26 7.49 2.61 12.54
C ARG A 26 8.32 1.55 13.29
N GLY A 27 9.38 1.04 12.65
CA GLY A 27 10.26 0.02 13.22
C GLY A 27 9.71 -1.41 13.20
N ARG A 28 8.52 -1.63 12.63
CA ARG A 28 7.89 -2.96 12.49
C ARG A 28 7.92 -3.41 11.04
N ARG A 29 8.05 -4.72 10.82
CA ARG A 29 8.02 -5.32 9.48
C ARG A 29 6.60 -5.66 9.09
N TYR A 30 6.19 -5.24 7.90
CA TYR A 30 4.89 -5.55 7.30
C TYR A 30 5.08 -6.25 5.96
N GLY A 31 4.24 -7.24 5.66
CA GLY A 31 4.05 -7.77 4.33
C GLY A 31 2.99 -6.94 3.63
N MET A 32 3.40 -6.02 2.76
CA MET A 32 2.51 -5.17 1.98
C MET A 32 2.21 -5.83 0.64
N ARG A 33 0.94 -5.98 0.31
CA ARG A 33 0.43 -6.47 -0.96
C ARG A 33 -0.38 -5.38 -1.64
N ARG A 34 -0.04 -5.07 -2.89
CA ARG A 34 -0.85 -4.24 -3.78
C ARG A 34 -1.50 -5.09 -4.85
N THR A 35 -2.79 -4.87 -5.04
CA THR A 35 -3.58 -5.49 -6.10
C THR A 35 -4.28 -4.38 -6.89
N ASP A 36 -3.94 -4.25 -8.16
CA ASP A 36 -4.77 -3.49 -9.10
C ASP A 36 -5.99 -4.33 -9.52
N ALA A 37 -7.14 -3.68 -9.53
CA ALA A 37 -8.43 -4.28 -9.87
C ALA A 37 -9.13 -3.39 -10.90
N ALA A 38 -10.17 -3.95 -11.54
CA ALA A 38 -10.96 -3.25 -12.56
C ALA A 38 -10.09 -2.61 -13.67
N GLY A 39 -9.03 -3.30 -14.10
CA GLY A 39 -8.11 -2.78 -15.13
C GLY A 39 -7.37 -1.49 -14.74
N GLY A 40 -7.16 -1.25 -13.45
CA GLY A 40 -6.55 -0.02 -12.91
C GLY A 40 -7.54 1.04 -12.44
N GLY A 41 -8.85 0.74 -12.45
CA GLY A 41 -9.90 1.59 -11.88
C GLY A 41 -9.96 1.54 -10.34
N ALA A 42 -9.39 0.49 -9.73
CA ALA A 42 -9.26 0.38 -8.29
C ALA A 42 -7.89 -0.19 -7.90
N VAL A 43 -7.37 0.23 -6.76
CA VAL A 43 -6.13 -0.31 -6.18
C VAL A 43 -6.42 -0.69 -4.72
N ALA A 44 -6.22 -1.95 -4.39
CA ALA A 44 -6.24 -2.41 -3.01
C ALA A 44 -4.80 -2.49 -2.48
N VAL A 45 -4.56 -1.97 -1.28
CA VAL A 45 -3.31 -2.10 -0.56
C VAL A 45 -3.61 -2.69 0.81
N VAL A 46 -2.99 -3.84 1.10
CA VAL A 46 -3.10 -4.54 2.37
C VAL A 46 -1.70 -4.73 2.92
N ALA A 47 -1.46 -4.41 4.18
CA ALA A 47 -0.19 -4.61 4.84
C ALA A 47 -0.41 -5.24 6.21
N GLU A 48 0.18 -6.41 6.41
CA GLU A 48 0.04 -7.22 7.62
C GLU A 48 1.39 -7.28 8.36
N GLU A 49 1.40 -7.08 9.66
CA GLU A 49 2.60 -7.14 10.47
C GLU A 49 3.16 -8.57 10.53
N LEU A 50 4.44 -8.75 10.19
CA LEU A 50 5.10 -10.06 10.09
C LEU A 50 5.52 -10.65 11.46
N GLY A 51 4.73 -10.41 12.49
CA GLY A 51 5.05 -10.80 13.87
C GLY A 51 4.15 -10.17 14.94
N GLY A 52 2.99 -9.65 14.54
CA GLY A 52 2.02 -9.04 15.44
C GLY A 52 0.67 -8.92 14.76
N ASP A 53 -0.29 -8.29 15.44
CA ASP A 53 -1.68 -8.15 14.96
C ASP A 53 -1.93 -6.84 14.18
N GLY A 54 -0.85 -6.17 13.76
CA GLY A 54 -0.95 -4.92 13.01
C GLY A 54 -1.46 -5.14 11.59
N LEU A 55 -2.60 -4.52 11.25
CA LEU A 55 -3.14 -4.50 9.90
C LEU A 55 -3.27 -3.06 9.40
N VAL A 56 -2.92 -2.83 8.13
CA VAL A 56 -3.22 -1.63 7.37
C VAL A 56 -3.89 -2.04 6.06
N SER A 57 -5.16 -1.72 5.87
CA SER A 57 -5.90 -2.11 4.67
C SER A 57 -6.70 -0.94 4.12
N THR A 58 -6.56 -0.70 2.82
CA THR A 58 -7.30 0.34 2.13
C THR A 58 -7.58 -0.03 0.69
N ASN A 59 -8.73 0.45 0.22
CA ASN A 59 -9.07 0.46 -1.19
C ASN A 59 -8.99 1.89 -1.70
N VAL A 60 -8.48 2.07 -2.91
CA VAL A 60 -8.48 3.35 -3.60
C VAL A 60 -9.24 3.18 -4.89
N TYR A 61 -10.26 4.00 -5.08
CA TYR A 61 -11.08 4.00 -6.28
C TYR A 61 -10.75 5.22 -7.12
N ARG A 62 -10.36 5.01 -8.37
CA ARG A 62 -10.15 6.11 -9.31
C ARG A 62 -11.50 6.50 -9.88
N THR A 63 -12.00 7.67 -9.49
CA THR A 63 -13.26 8.21 -9.99
C THR A 63 -13.02 9.40 -10.89
N ARG A 64 -14.05 9.84 -11.63
CA ARG A 64 -13.98 11.06 -12.45
C ARG A 64 -13.74 12.34 -11.64
N ALA A 65 -14.04 12.30 -10.34
CA ALA A 65 -13.87 13.44 -9.43
C ALA A 65 -12.53 13.41 -8.68
N GLY A 66 -11.74 12.33 -8.81
CA GLY A 66 -10.47 12.13 -8.10
C GLY A 66 -10.35 10.74 -7.49
N ASP A 67 -9.18 10.46 -6.92
CA ASP A 67 -8.90 9.20 -6.22
C ASP A 67 -9.56 9.22 -4.83
N LEU A 68 -10.36 8.19 -4.54
CA LEU A 68 -11.11 8.06 -3.29
C LEU A 68 -10.48 6.98 -2.41
N LEU A 69 -9.94 7.39 -1.25
CA LEU A 69 -9.44 6.48 -0.22
C LEU A 69 -10.60 5.89 0.61
N ARG A 70 -10.65 4.56 0.71
CA ARG A 70 -11.62 3.80 1.50
C ARG A 70 -10.88 2.82 2.43
N PRO A 71 -10.49 3.27 3.65
CA PRO A 71 -9.87 2.40 4.63
C PRO A 71 -10.90 1.41 5.22
N CYS A 72 -10.46 0.18 5.53
CA CYS A 72 -11.31 -0.84 6.16
C CYS A 72 -11.05 -0.83 7.67
N GLU A 73 -12.02 -0.35 8.47
CA GLU A 73 -11.98 -0.40 9.95
C GLU A 73 -10.80 0.32 10.63
N MET A 74 -10.20 1.33 9.97
CA MET A 74 -9.12 2.14 10.53
C MET A 74 -9.15 3.59 10.05
N PRO A 75 -8.56 4.53 10.81
CA PRO A 75 -8.55 5.94 10.40
C PRO A 75 -7.72 6.15 9.13
N ALA A 76 -8.24 6.98 8.22
CA ALA A 76 -7.58 7.35 6.98
C ALA A 76 -6.18 7.93 7.22
N GLU A 77 -5.99 8.65 8.32
CA GLU A 77 -4.69 9.21 8.72
C GLU A 77 -3.62 8.13 8.93
N ARG A 78 -3.99 6.98 9.52
CA ARG A 78 -3.07 5.84 9.71
C ARG A 78 -2.64 5.26 8.37
N VAL A 79 -3.58 5.13 7.44
CA VAL A 79 -3.32 4.63 6.09
C VAL A 79 -2.42 5.58 5.31
N LEU A 80 -2.72 6.89 5.34
CA LEU A 80 -1.89 7.90 4.67
C LEU A 80 -0.49 7.97 5.28
N ALA A 81 -0.37 7.91 6.61
CA ALA A 81 0.91 7.82 7.29
C ALA A 81 1.71 6.58 6.87
N PHE A 82 1.04 5.42 6.79
CA PHE A 82 1.66 4.19 6.27
C PHE A 82 2.18 4.39 4.86
N LEU A 83 1.33 4.83 3.92
CA LEU A 83 1.67 5.05 2.51
C LEU A 83 2.79 6.08 2.29
N ARG A 84 2.93 7.06 3.17
CA ARG A 84 3.98 8.09 3.13
C ARG A 84 5.32 7.60 3.67
N GLU A 85 5.29 6.84 4.76
CA GLU A 85 6.47 6.56 5.59
C GLU A 85 7.07 5.16 5.38
N TRP A 86 6.35 4.21 4.77
CA TRP A 86 6.88 2.87 4.55
C TRP A 86 8.19 2.88 3.75
N ARG A 87 9.06 1.92 4.05
CA ARG A 87 10.32 1.70 3.35
C ARG A 87 10.46 0.24 2.96
N PRO A 88 10.97 -0.10 1.76
CA PRO A 88 11.26 -1.49 1.42
C PRO A 88 12.29 -2.06 2.40
N VAL A 89 12.10 -3.31 2.84
CA VAL A 89 13.18 -4.05 3.50
C VAL A 89 14.25 -4.27 2.43
N GLY A 90 15.46 -3.73 2.64
CA GLY A 90 16.57 -3.92 1.72
C GLY A 90 16.79 -5.40 1.42
N ASP A 91 16.94 -5.71 0.14
CA ASP A 91 16.86 -7.04 -0.48
C ASP A 91 17.70 -8.12 0.24
N GLY A 92 17.00 -9.07 0.85
CA GLY A 92 17.33 -10.48 0.72
C GLY A 92 16.26 -11.10 -0.18
N PRO A 93 16.59 -12.09 -1.03
CA PRO A 93 15.87 -12.39 -2.26
C PRO A 93 14.38 -12.55 -2.00
N ALA A 94 13.60 -11.76 -2.76
CA ALA A 94 12.15 -11.77 -2.79
C ALA A 94 11.61 -13.22 -2.71
N ALA A 95 11.02 -13.57 -1.57
CA ALA A 95 10.23 -14.77 -1.44
C ALA A 95 9.03 -14.61 -2.38
N THR A 96 9.16 -15.16 -3.58
CA THR A 96 8.09 -15.34 -4.57
C THR A 96 6.94 -16.05 -3.87
N GLY A 97 5.97 -15.26 -3.39
CA GLY A 97 4.72 -15.75 -2.85
C GLY A 97 3.89 -16.31 -3.99
N SER A 98 4.08 -17.62 -4.22
CA SER A 98 3.32 -18.51 -5.09
C SER A 98 1.89 -18.03 -5.29
N GLU A 99 1.54 -17.72 -6.54
CA GLU A 99 0.21 -18.00 -7.07
C GLU A 99 -0.12 -19.45 -6.71
N ARG A 100 -1.12 -19.63 -5.85
CA ARG A 100 -1.96 -20.82 -5.83
C ARG A 100 -3.35 -20.33 -6.19
N ASP A 101 -3.66 -20.39 -7.48
CA ASP A 101 -5.03 -20.60 -7.96
C ASP A 101 -5.02 -21.95 -8.70
N GLY A 102 -6.07 -22.72 -8.46
CA GLY A 102 -6.11 -24.20 -8.55
C GLY A 102 -6.36 -24.79 -9.94
#